data_AF-A0A7C4NDF4-F1
#
_entry.id   AF-A0A7C4NDF4-F1
#
_cell.length_a   1.000
_cell.length_b   1.000
_cell.length_c   1.000
_cell.angle_alpha   90.00
_cell.angle_beta   90.00
_cell.angle_gamma   90.00
#
_symmetry.space_group_name_H-M   'P 1'
#
loop_
_entity.id
_entity.type
_entity.pdbx_description
1 polymer ?
#
loop_
_entity_poly.entity_id
_entity_poly.type
_entity_poly.pdbx_seq_one_letter_code
_entity_poly.pdbx_strand_id
1 'polypeptide(L)' 'MPIVHVYMWSGVSNEAKKKIITGITNVFVEMGIPKEAVEVVIQEVPKENWGVSGEQASEKLKHVKPP' A
#
# COMPACT_ATOMS: atom_id res chain seq x y z
N MET A 1 -0.88 -16.40 -11.45
CA MET A 1 -1.81 -15.62 -10.62
C MET A 1 -0.98 -14.91 -9.56
N PRO A 2 -0.53 -13.66 -9.81
CA PRO A 2 0.23 -12.89 -8.83
C PRO A 2 -0.68 -12.29 -7.75
N ILE A 3 -0.19 -12.27 -6.52
CA ILE A 3 -0.75 -11.49 -5.41
C ILE A 3 0.26 -10.45 -4.94
N VAL A 4 -0.20 -9.22 -4.70
CA VAL A 4 0.61 -8.12 -4.17
C VAL A 4 0.05 -7.67 -2.84
N HIS A 5 0.89 -7.73 -1.79
CA HIS A 5 0.59 -7.16 -0.49
C HIS A 5 1.20 -5.77 -0.38
N VAL A 6 0.35 -4.76 -0.14
CA VAL A 6 0.76 -3.39 0.10
C VAL A 6 0.62 -3.11 1.59
N TYR A 7 1.74 -3.08 2.29
CA TYR A 7 1.80 -2.62 3.67
C TYR A 7 2.07 -1.13 3.69
N MET A 8 1.19 -0.36 4.34
CA MET A 8 1.33 1.09 4.44
C MET A 8 0.71 1.61 5.74
N TRP A 9 0.99 2.87 6.08
CA TRP A 9 0.43 3.45 7.31
C TRP A 9 -1.08 3.65 7.22
N SER A 10 -1.76 3.49 8.35
CA SER A 10 -3.19 3.74 8.48
C SER A 10 -3.57 5.20 8.20
N GLY A 11 -4.78 5.39 7.66
CA GLY A 11 -5.37 6.68 7.33
C GLY A 11 -5.43 6.97 5.83
N VAL A 12 -5.29 5.94 5.00
CA VAL A 12 -5.26 6.08 3.53
C VAL A 12 -6.67 6.34 3.01
N SER A 13 -6.81 7.35 2.15
CA SER A 13 -8.11 7.68 1.56
C SER A 13 -8.62 6.54 0.64
N ASN A 14 -9.95 6.38 0.55
CA ASN A 14 -10.55 5.37 -0.33
C ASN A 14 -10.16 5.60 -1.80
N GLU A 15 -10.08 6.86 -2.23
CA GLU A 15 -9.61 7.24 -3.56
C GLU A 15 -8.16 6.81 -3.81
N ALA A 16 -7.26 7.06 -2.86
CA ALA A 16 -5.87 6.61 -2.97
C ALA A 16 -5.77 5.08 -3.05
N LYS A 17 -6.53 4.33 -2.24
CA LYS A 17 -6.58 2.86 -2.32
C LYS A 17 -6.99 2.36 -3.71
N LYS A 18 -8.06 2.95 -4.30
CA LYS A 18 -8.49 2.61 -5.67
C LYS A 18 -7.41 2.86 -6.70
N LYS A 19 -6.70 3.99 -6.57
CA LYS A 19 -5.59 4.36 -7.45
C LYS A 19 -4.40 3.40 -7.32
N ILE A 20 -4.04 3.02 -6.09
CA ILE A 20 -2.98 2.03 -5.80
C ILE A 20 -3.32 0.68 -6.45
N ILE A 21 -4.53 0.15 -6.20
CA ILE A 21 -4.97 -1.14 -6.76
C ILE A 21 -4.90 -1.09 -8.29
N THR A 22 -5.50 -0.07 -8.90
CA THR A 22 -5.54 0.06 -10.36
C THR A 22 -4.14 0.19 -10.96
N GLY A 23 -3.27 1.01 -10.34
CA GLY A 23 -1.91 1.23 -10.81
C GLY A 23 -1.06 -0.05 -10.77
N ILE A 24 -1.10 -0.78 -9.65
CA ILE A 24 -0.37 -2.05 -9.49
C ILE A 24 -0.87 -3.07 -10.52
N THR A 25 -2.19 -3.24 -10.66
CA THR A 25 -2.76 -4.18 -11.62
C THR A 25 -2.33 -3.87 -13.06
N ASN A 26 -2.31 -2.59 -13.45
CA ASN A 26 -1.93 -2.20 -14.82
C ASN A 26 -0.49 -2.61 -15.19
N VAL A 27 0.45 -2.53 -14.25
CA VAL A 27 1.85 -2.97 -14.50
C VAL A 27 1.91 -4.44 -14.89
N PHE A 28 1.11 -5.30 -14.26
CA PHE A 28 1.06 -6.73 -14.62
C PHE A 28 0.32 -6.98 -15.94
N VAL A 29 -0.72 -6.20 -16.22
CA VAL A 29 -1.43 -6.26 -17.51
C VAL A 29 -0.52 -5.89 -18.68
N GLU A 30 0.34 -4.89 -18.50
CA GLU A 30 1.35 -4.50 -19.50
C GLU A 30 2.37 -5.62 -19.78
N MET A 31 2.59 -6.52 -18.81
CA MET A 31 3.42 -7.73 -18.97
C MET A 31 2.65 -8.93 -19.54
N GLY A 32 1.39 -8.76 -19.95
CA GLY A 32 0.56 -9.80 -20.56
C GLY A 32 -0.20 -10.68 -19.57
N ILE A 33 -0.26 -10.32 -18.27
CA ILE A 33 -1.06 -11.06 -17.29
C ILE A 33 -2.52 -10.57 -17.38
N PRO A 34 -3.52 -11.48 -17.47
CA PRO A 34 -4.93 -11.09 -17.45
C PRO A 34 -5.28 -10.30 -16.19
N LYS A 35 -6.09 -9.25 -16.34
CA LYS A 35 -6.42 -8.32 -15.26
C LYS A 35 -7.05 -9.01 -14.06
N GLU A 36 -7.94 -9.96 -14.33
CA GLU A 36 -8.66 -10.79 -13.36
C GLU A 36 -7.76 -11.75 -12.59
N ALA A 37 -6.54 -12.02 -13.08
CA ALA A 37 -5.58 -12.90 -12.43
C ALA A 37 -4.67 -12.18 -11.41
N VAL A 38 -4.78 -10.85 -11.30
CA VAL A 38 -3.93 -10.01 -10.44
C VAL A 38 -4.70 -9.61 -9.18
N GLU A 39 -4.20 -10.03 -8.03
CA GLU A 39 -4.80 -9.73 -6.73
C GLU A 39 -3.96 -8.69 -5.98
N VAL A 40 -4.61 -7.68 -5.40
CA VAL A 40 -3.95 -6.63 -4.61
C VAL A 40 -4.63 -6.52 -3.25
N VAL A 41 -3.86 -6.69 -2.18
CA VAL A 41 -4.32 -6.60 -0.79
C VAL A 41 -3.62 -5.45 -0.10
N ILE A 42 -4.38 -4.47 0.39
CA ILE A 42 -3.85 -3.34 1.14
C ILE A 42 -4.00 -3.62 2.64
N GLN A 43 -2.89 -3.57 3.36
CA GLN A 43 -2.82 -3.72 4.82
C GLN A 43 -2.33 -2.41 5.43
N GLU A 44 -3.25 -1.75 6.12
CA GLU A 44 -2.96 -0.53 6.87
C GLU A 44 -2.46 -0.87 8.27
N VAL A 45 -1.27 -0.39 8.61
CA VAL A 45 -0.61 -0.59 9.89
C VAL A 45 -0.50 0.76 10.62
N PRO A 46 -0.97 0.89 11.86
CA PRO A 46 -0.79 2.11 12.64
C PRO A 46 0.70 2.47 12.79
N LYS A 47 1.01 3.77 12.86
CA LYS A 47 2.42 4.25 12.86
C LYS A 47 3.17 3.87 14.13
N GLU A 48 2.47 3.67 15.23
CA GLU A 48 2.98 3.14 16.49
C GLU A 48 3.44 1.69 16.39
N ASN A 49 2.89 0.93 15.44
CA ASN A 49 3.24 -0.46 15.16
C ASN A 49 4.28 -0.60 14.03
N TRP A 50 4.85 0.53 13.55
CA TRP A 50 5.78 0.56 12.44
C TRP A 50 7.12 1.18 12.86
N GLY A 51 8.22 0.41 12.79
CA GLY A 51 9.56 0.90 13.13
C GLY A 51 10.29 1.52 11.94
N VAL A 52 10.93 2.68 12.13
CA VAL A 52 11.84 3.30 11.16
C VAL A 52 13.11 3.77 11.88
N SER A 53 14.27 3.23 11.47
CA SER A 53 15.57 3.51 12.09
C SER A 53 15.62 3.27 13.62
N GLY A 54 14.88 2.30 14.12
CA GLY A 54 14.86 1.97 15.56
C GLY A 54 13.87 2.76 16.40
N GLU A 55 13.10 3.67 15.81
CA GLU A 55 12.06 4.46 16.50
C GLU A 55 10.68 4.16 15.90
N GLN A 56 9.60 4.36 16.67
CA GLN A 56 8.25 4.27 16.11
C GLN A 56 8.04 5.36 15.06
N ALA A 57 7.39 5.02 13.95
CA ALA A 57 7.08 5.99 12.89
C ALA A 57 6.13 7.08 13.38
N SER A 58 5.32 6.80 14.41
CA SER A 58 4.48 7.77 15.11
C SER A 58 5.31 8.88 15.77
N GLU A 59 6.48 8.55 16.31
CA GLU A 59 7.38 9.49 16.99
C GLU A 59 8.32 10.20 16.03
N LYS A 60 8.93 9.45 15.10
CA LYS A 60 9.94 9.98 14.18
C LYS A 60 9.34 10.80 13.03
N LEU A 61 8.19 10.39 12.50
CA LEU A 61 7.63 10.93 11.26
C LEU A 61 6.28 11.63 11.48
N LYS A 62 6.13 12.34 12.61
CA LYS A 62 4.87 12.96 13.07
C LYS A 62 4.08 13.71 12.00
N HIS A 63 4.77 14.44 11.12
CA HIS A 63 4.15 15.31 10.12
C HIS A 63 3.82 14.62 8.79
N VAL A 64 4.30 13.39 8.58
CA VAL A 64 4.06 12.66 7.33
C VAL A 64 2.74 11.91 7.44
N LYS A 65 1.83 12.17 6.50
CA LYS A 65 0.53 11.51 6.40
C LYS A 65 0.47 10.63 5.16
N PRO A 66 -0.17 9.46 5.24
CA PRO A 66 -0.51 8.70 4.04
C PRO A 66 -1.49 9.47 3.14
N PRO A 67 -1.53 9.13 1.84
CA PRO A 67 -2.38 9.78 0.83
C PRO A 67 -3.88 9.41 0.94
#